data_AF-A0A842NNU5-F1
#
_entry.id   AF-A0A842NNU5-F1
#
_cell.length_a   1.000
_cell.length_b   1.000
_cell.length_c   1.000
_cell.angle_alpha   90.00
_cell.angle_beta   90.00
_cell.angle_gamma   90.00
#
_symmetry.space_group_name_H-M   'P 1'
#
loop_
_entity.id
_entity.type
_entity.pdbx_description
1 polymer ?
#
loop_
_entity_poly.entity_id
_entity_poly.type
_entity_poly.pdbx_seq_one_letter_code
_entity_poly.pdbx_strand_id
1 'polypeptide(L)'
;MNIRTRFQLVVILIPVILVGSIGAISAFVIIPEYSRVESADVLDEMSHIENLLNYMLVSLHTVNWDWSSWDNLYDYMVDEDPGFIESNYVDGTFIDSGINIMVITDTSGEIMFGRYFDLVTEDEVPFPGELIDLITDNSLLNSSGFLFFEDLFLMYSCRHVLNSYDEGPSRGSH
;
A
#
# COMPACT_ATOMS: atom_id res chain seq x y z
N MET A 1 40.48 -18.66 63.16
CA MET A 1 40.39 -18.07 61.81
C MET A 1 41.21 -16.78 61.81
N ASN A 2 42.23 -16.68 60.96
CA ASN A 2 43.17 -15.55 60.97
C ASN A 2 42.55 -14.28 60.39
N ILE A 3 43.00 -13.11 60.83
CA ILE A 3 42.48 -11.81 60.38
C ILE A 3 42.58 -11.65 58.85
N ARG A 4 43.63 -12.25 58.26
CA ARG A 4 43.92 -12.21 56.81
C ARG A 4 42.87 -12.95 55.96
N THR A 5 42.38 -14.11 56.40
CA THR A 5 41.37 -14.86 55.62
C THR A 5 40.00 -14.19 55.67
N ARG A 6 39.62 -13.55 56.78
CA ARG A 6 38.40 -12.73 56.84
C ARG A 6 38.45 -11.56 55.85
N PHE A 7 39.58 -10.86 55.81
CA PHE A 7 39.78 -9.72 54.90
C PHE A 7 39.68 -10.14 53.44
N GLN A 8 40.37 -11.21 53.04
CA GLN A 8 40.31 -11.74 51.67
C GLN A 8 38.89 -12.17 51.25
N LEU A 9 38.12 -12.79 52.15
CA LEU A 9 36.73 -13.17 51.89
C LEU A 9 35.85 -11.96 51.62
N VAL A 10 35.95 -10.91 52.44
CA VAL A 10 35.13 -9.69 52.27
C VAL A 10 35.45 -9.01 50.93
N VAL A 11 36.73 -8.90 50.57
CA VAL A 11 37.17 -8.27 49.31
C VAL A 11 36.66 -9.01 48.08
N ILE A 12 36.52 -10.34 48.13
CA ILE A 12 35.97 -11.14 47.02
C ILE A 12 34.44 -11.14 47.04
N LEU A 13 33.83 -11.18 48.21
CA LEU A 13 32.37 -11.32 48.34
C LEU A 13 31.63 -10.08 47.83
N ILE A 14 32.14 -8.88 48.13
CA ILE A 14 31.52 -7.61 47.72
C ILE A 14 31.33 -7.51 46.19
N PRO A 15 32.38 -7.66 45.35
CA PRO A 15 32.22 -7.58 43.90
C PRO A 15 31.34 -8.71 43.34
N VAL A 16 31.37 -9.91 43.93
CA VAL A 16 30.47 -11.02 43.54
C VAL A 16 29.01 -10.65 43.81
N ILE A 17 28.71 -10.09 44.98
CA ILE A 17 27.36 -9.62 45.31
C ILE A 17 26.94 -8.49 44.36
N LEU A 18 27.86 -7.57 44.03
CA LEU A 18 27.56 -6.43 43.16
C LEU A 18 27.30 -6.85 41.71
N VAL A 19 28.10 -7.76 41.15
CA VAL A 19 27.86 -8.32 39.81
C VAL A 19 26.58 -9.16 39.80
N GLY A 20 26.36 -9.95 40.86
CA GLY A 20 25.14 -10.74 41.01
C GLY A 20 23.87 -9.90 41.10
N SER A 21 23.91 -8.78 41.84
CA SER A 21 22.76 -7.88 41.95
C SER A 21 22.47 -7.16 40.63
N ILE A 22 23.50 -6.71 39.90
CA ILE A 22 23.34 -6.13 38.56
C ILE A 22 22.76 -7.17 37.60
N GLY A 23 23.28 -8.40 37.59
CA GLY A 23 22.76 -9.49 36.77
C GLY A 23 21.30 -9.83 37.09
N ALA A 24 20.94 -9.84 38.37
CA ALA A 24 19.57 -10.07 38.82
C ALA A 24 18.63 -8.93 38.37
N ILE A 25 19.02 -7.67 38.55
CA ILE A 25 18.23 -6.52 38.07
C ILE A 25 18.07 -6.58 36.55
N SER A 26 19.14 -6.90 35.82
CA SER A 26 19.10 -7.03 34.37
C SER A 26 18.13 -8.14 33.94
N ALA A 27 18.22 -9.33 34.53
CA ALA A 27 17.41 -10.49 34.18
C ALA A 27 15.94 -10.36 34.58
N PHE A 28 15.65 -9.80 35.76
CA PHE A 28 14.29 -9.77 36.31
C PHE A 28 13.54 -8.47 36.04
N VAL A 29 14.24 -7.38 35.73
CA VAL A 29 13.62 -6.05 35.52
C VAL A 29 13.89 -5.54 34.12
N ILE A 30 15.16 -5.41 33.70
CA ILE A 30 15.48 -4.70 32.45
C ILE A 30 15.04 -5.49 31.21
N ILE A 31 15.44 -6.77 31.09
CA ILE A 31 15.18 -7.57 29.88
C ILE A 31 13.66 -7.75 29.63
N PRO A 32 12.83 -8.14 30.62
CA PRO A 32 11.39 -8.30 30.39
C PRO A 32 10.69 -6.99 30.03
N GLU A 33 11.06 -5.89 30.69
CA GLU A 33 10.48 -4.57 30.41
C GLU A 33 10.87 -4.07 29.01
N TYR A 34 12.12 -4.25 28.61
CA TYR A 34 12.57 -3.89 27.26
C TYR A 34 11.82 -4.67 26.19
N SER A 35 11.67 -5.99 26.34
CA SER A 35 10.92 -6.83 25.40
C SER A 35 9.44 -6.43 25.30
N ARG A 36 8.83 -6.00 26.40
CA ARG A 36 7.45 -5.51 26.40
C ARG A 36 7.32 -4.18 25.65
N VAL A 37 8.25 -3.25 25.87
CA VAL A 37 8.27 -1.95 25.17
C VAL A 37 8.52 -2.16 23.68
N GLU A 38 9.53 -2.96 23.31
CA GLU A 38 9.84 -3.28 21.91
C GLU A 38 8.63 -3.89 21.18
N SER A 39 7.92 -4.82 21.83
CA SER A 39 6.70 -5.42 21.25
C SER A 39 5.57 -4.40 21.09
N ALA A 40 5.41 -3.48 22.04
CA ALA A 40 4.41 -2.43 21.97
C ALA A 40 4.73 -1.43 20.84
N ASP A 41 5.99 -1.03 20.72
CA ASP A 41 6.47 -0.13 19.67
C ASP A 41 6.29 -0.75 18.27
N VAL A 42 6.58 -2.05 18.11
CA VAL A 42 6.34 -2.76 16.85
C VAL A 42 4.86 -2.78 16.49
N LEU A 43 3.96 -3.03 17.45
CA LEU A 43 2.52 -3.04 17.19
C LEU A 43 1.99 -1.64 16.84
N ASP A 44 2.50 -0.59 17.49
CA ASP A 44 2.14 0.79 17.20
C ASP A 44 2.58 1.19 15.78
N GLU A 45 3.82 0.88 15.41
CA GLU A 45 4.35 1.12 14.07
C GLU A 45 3.56 0.36 13.00
N MET A 46 3.20 -0.91 13.26
CA MET A 46 2.34 -1.68 12.34
C MET A 46 0.97 -1.03 12.16
N SER A 47 0.38 -0.49 13.22
CA SER A 47 -0.90 0.22 13.13
C SER A 47 -0.79 1.53 12.35
N HIS A 48 0.34 2.24 12.47
CA HIS A 48 0.63 3.43 11.67
C HIS A 48 0.75 3.09 10.18
N ILE A 49 1.46 2.01 9.84
CA ILE A 49 1.57 1.54 8.44
C ILE A 49 0.20 1.16 7.88
N GLU A 50 -0.63 0.43 8.65
CA GLU A 50 -1.98 0.06 8.23
C GLU A 50 -2.85 1.30 7.96
N ASN A 51 -2.79 2.29 8.84
CA ASN A 51 -3.52 3.55 8.65
C ASN A 51 -3.04 4.33 7.42
N LEU A 52 -1.74 4.36 7.16
CA LEU A 52 -1.16 5.01 5.98
C LEU A 52 -1.62 4.31 4.69
N LEU A 53 -1.57 2.98 4.65
CA LEU A 53 -2.02 2.19 3.51
C LEU A 53 -3.51 2.38 3.24
N ASN A 54 -4.35 2.39 4.28
CA ASN A 54 -5.77 2.68 4.15
C ASN A 54 -6.03 4.10 3.64
N TYR A 55 -5.27 5.09 4.11
CA TYR A 55 -5.37 6.45 3.62
C TYR A 55 -5.03 6.55 2.12
N MET A 56 -3.95 5.90 1.69
CA MET A 56 -3.57 5.86 0.27
C MET A 56 -4.64 5.17 -0.59
N LEU A 57 -5.22 4.06 -0.11
CA LEU A 57 -6.33 3.38 -0.81
C LEU A 57 -7.55 4.28 -0.98
N VAL A 58 -7.96 4.98 0.08
CA VAL A 58 -9.08 5.93 0.03
C VAL A 58 -8.76 7.06 -0.95
N SER A 59 -7.54 7.59 -0.93
CA SER A 59 -7.11 8.62 -1.87
C SER A 59 -7.18 8.14 -3.32
N LEU A 60 -6.67 6.93 -3.61
CA LEU A 60 -6.73 6.33 -4.95
C LEU A 60 -8.18 6.13 -5.40
N HIS A 61 -9.03 5.63 -4.50
CA HIS A 61 -10.44 5.42 -4.77
C HIS A 61 -11.19 6.73 -5.05
N THR A 62 -10.86 7.82 -4.33
CA THR A 62 -11.42 9.15 -4.59
C THR A 62 -10.97 9.68 -5.96
N VAL A 63 -9.69 9.54 -6.30
CA VAL A 63 -9.21 9.92 -7.64
C VAL A 63 -9.93 9.11 -8.70
N ASN A 64 -10.02 7.78 -8.58
CA ASN A 64 -10.72 6.96 -9.57
C ASN A 64 -12.21 7.34 -9.68
N TRP A 65 -12.88 7.66 -8.57
CA TRP A 65 -14.26 8.13 -8.61
C TRP A 65 -14.42 9.42 -9.41
N ASP A 66 -13.54 10.41 -9.20
CA ASP A 66 -13.58 11.66 -9.95
C ASP A 66 -13.46 11.41 -11.46
N TRP A 67 -12.62 10.46 -11.89
CA TRP A 67 -12.47 10.10 -13.31
C TRP A 67 -13.63 9.26 -13.87
N SER A 68 -14.09 8.26 -13.11
CA SER A 68 -15.14 7.30 -13.52
C SER A 68 -16.52 7.95 -13.66
N SER A 69 -16.74 9.08 -13.02
CA SER A 69 -18.01 9.83 -13.07
C SER A 69 -17.98 11.00 -14.07
N TRP A 70 -16.97 11.11 -14.93
CA TRP A 70 -16.97 12.15 -15.97
C TRP A 70 -17.95 11.82 -17.09
N ASP A 71 -18.84 12.75 -17.41
CA ASP A 71 -19.76 12.61 -18.54
C ASP A 71 -19.01 12.34 -19.87
N ASN A 72 -17.83 12.95 -20.05
CA ASN A 72 -16.98 12.70 -21.23
C ASN A 72 -16.49 11.25 -21.30
N LEU A 73 -16.10 10.65 -20.17
CA LEU A 73 -15.71 9.25 -20.13
C LEU A 73 -16.93 8.36 -20.37
N TYR A 74 -18.07 8.70 -19.77
CA TYR A 74 -19.34 8.00 -19.96
C TYR A 74 -19.81 8.02 -21.42
N ASP A 75 -19.61 9.14 -22.13
CA ASP A 75 -19.89 9.26 -23.58
C ASP A 75 -18.84 8.53 -24.43
N TYR A 76 -17.55 8.58 -24.05
CA TYR A 76 -16.49 7.80 -24.70
C TYR A 76 -16.78 6.28 -24.71
N MET A 77 -17.40 5.75 -23.65
CA MET A 77 -17.80 4.32 -23.61
C MET A 77 -18.77 3.91 -24.73
N VAL A 78 -19.38 4.87 -25.43
CA VAL A 78 -20.29 4.62 -26.56
C VAL A 78 -19.68 5.10 -27.88
N ASP A 79 -19.13 6.32 -27.87
CA ASP A 79 -18.67 6.97 -29.10
C ASP A 79 -17.27 6.53 -29.53
N GLU A 80 -16.49 5.96 -28.58
CA GLU A 80 -15.12 5.48 -28.78
C GLU A 80 -14.21 6.53 -29.46
N ASP A 81 -14.46 7.83 -29.19
CA ASP A 81 -13.73 8.93 -29.82
C ASP A 81 -12.25 8.89 -29.42
N PRO A 82 -11.31 8.63 -30.36
CA PRO A 82 -9.88 8.62 -30.05
C PRO A 82 -9.39 9.97 -29.51
N GLY A 83 -10.04 11.07 -29.88
CA GLY A 83 -9.71 12.41 -29.40
C GLY A 83 -9.87 12.56 -27.89
N PHE A 84 -10.76 11.78 -27.26
CA PHE A 84 -10.89 11.76 -25.80
C PHE A 84 -9.63 11.18 -25.14
N ILE A 85 -9.15 10.03 -25.62
CA ILE A 85 -7.93 9.39 -25.10
C ILE A 85 -6.71 10.28 -25.32
N GLU A 86 -6.55 10.82 -26.53
CA GLU A 86 -5.43 11.69 -26.90
C GLU A 86 -5.35 12.98 -26.08
N SER A 87 -6.50 13.47 -25.57
CA SER A 87 -6.56 14.72 -24.80
C SER A 87 -6.54 14.54 -23.29
N ASN A 88 -7.01 13.38 -22.77
CA ASN A 88 -7.17 13.17 -21.33
C ASN A 88 -6.16 12.18 -20.74
N TYR A 89 -5.67 11.21 -21.51
CA TYR A 89 -4.71 10.21 -21.04
C TYR A 89 -3.30 10.49 -21.56
N VAL A 90 -2.87 11.75 -21.47
CA VAL A 90 -1.51 12.19 -21.79
C VAL A 90 -0.56 11.90 -20.63
N ASP A 91 0.75 11.90 -20.87
CA ASP A 91 1.76 11.58 -19.84
C ASP A 91 1.65 12.48 -18.59
N GLY A 92 1.33 13.77 -18.80
CA GLY A 92 1.08 14.71 -17.71
C GLY A 92 -0.04 14.27 -16.76
N THR A 93 -1.06 13.56 -17.25
CA THR A 93 -2.14 13.00 -16.41
C THR A 93 -1.60 11.97 -15.42
N PHE A 94 -0.72 11.07 -15.87
CA PHE A 94 -0.12 10.05 -15.02
C PHE A 94 0.81 10.69 -13.98
N ILE A 95 1.63 11.66 -14.40
CA ILE A 95 2.54 12.40 -13.53
C ILE A 95 1.78 13.19 -12.46
N ASP A 96 0.76 13.96 -12.85
CA ASP A 96 0.00 14.83 -11.95
C ASP A 96 -0.87 14.01 -10.96
N SER A 97 -1.43 12.88 -11.42
CA SER A 97 -2.24 12.00 -10.56
C SER A 97 -1.40 11.05 -9.72
N GLY A 98 -0.13 10.83 -10.07
CA GLY A 98 0.73 9.84 -9.44
C GLY A 98 0.26 8.40 -9.64
N ILE A 99 -0.47 8.13 -10.74
CA ILE A 99 -1.01 6.82 -11.07
C ILE A 99 -0.12 6.17 -12.12
N ASN A 100 0.27 4.92 -11.89
CA ASN A 100 1.07 4.15 -12.84
C ASN A 100 0.23 3.52 -13.94
N ILE A 101 -0.97 3.02 -13.63
CA ILE A 101 -1.78 2.22 -14.54
C ILE A 101 -3.19 2.77 -14.56
N MET A 102 -3.70 3.04 -15.76
CA MET A 102 -5.09 3.38 -16.00
C MET A 102 -5.63 2.46 -17.09
N VAL A 103 -6.80 1.86 -16.85
CA VAL A 103 -7.45 0.93 -17.76
C VAL A 103 -8.93 1.27 -17.85
N ILE A 104 -9.49 1.23 -19.05
CA ILE A 104 -10.92 1.33 -19.30
C ILE A 104 -11.36 0.00 -19.88
N THR A 105 -12.38 -0.61 -19.29
CA THR A 105 -13.02 -1.82 -19.81
C THR A 105 -14.46 -1.53 -20.21
N ASP A 106 -14.95 -2.27 -21.20
CA ASP A 106 -16.38 -2.29 -21.52
C ASP A 106 -17.20 -3.02 -20.43
N THR A 107 -18.50 -3.17 -20.66
CA THR A 107 -19.39 -3.93 -19.75
C THR A 107 -19.16 -5.45 -19.72
N SER A 108 -18.39 -5.99 -20.67
CA SER A 108 -18.02 -7.42 -20.71
C SER A 108 -16.70 -7.71 -19.98
N GLY A 109 -15.92 -6.66 -19.68
CA GLY A 109 -14.58 -6.75 -19.08
C GLY A 109 -13.45 -6.69 -20.13
N GLU A 110 -13.77 -6.49 -21.40
CA GLU A 110 -12.80 -6.31 -22.47
C GLU A 110 -12.12 -4.94 -22.34
N ILE A 111 -10.80 -4.90 -22.42
CA ILE A 111 -10.03 -3.66 -22.33
C ILE A 111 -10.26 -2.82 -23.60
N MET A 112 -10.86 -1.64 -23.44
CA MET A 112 -11.00 -0.62 -24.49
C MET A 112 -9.77 0.29 -24.54
N PHE A 113 -9.13 0.52 -23.40
CA PHE A 113 -7.91 1.31 -23.29
C PHE A 113 -7.10 0.85 -22.09
N GLY A 114 -5.78 0.81 -22.20
CA GLY A 114 -4.89 0.54 -21.08
C GLY A 114 -3.51 1.11 -21.33
N ARG A 115 -2.97 1.85 -20.36
CA ARG A 115 -1.59 2.34 -20.38
C ARG A 115 -0.91 2.05 -19.04
N TYR A 116 0.37 1.74 -19.13
CA TYR A 116 1.26 1.58 -17.98
C TYR A 116 2.42 2.56 -18.11
N PHE A 117 2.54 3.44 -17.12
CA PHE A 117 3.50 4.54 -17.08
C PHE A 117 4.41 4.40 -15.87
N ASP A 118 5.72 4.43 -16.11
CA ASP A 118 6.73 4.47 -15.05
C ASP A 118 6.96 5.93 -14.64
N LEU A 119 6.52 6.27 -13.43
CA LEU A 119 6.62 7.62 -12.85
C LEU A 119 8.06 8.00 -12.48
N VAL A 120 9.00 7.05 -12.44
CA VAL A 120 10.42 7.32 -12.13
C VAL A 120 11.17 7.73 -13.39
N THR A 121 10.94 7.01 -14.50
CA THR A 121 11.55 7.35 -15.79
C THR A 121 10.71 8.36 -16.59
N GLU A 122 9.47 8.60 -16.17
CA GLU A 122 8.48 9.42 -16.87
C GLU A 122 8.23 8.94 -18.30
N ASP A 123 8.15 7.62 -18.47
CA ASP A 123 7.98 6.97 -19.77
C ASP A 123 6.92 5.86 -19.71
N GLU A 124 6.26 5.62 -20.84
CA GLU A 124 5.37 4.48 -21.01
C GLU A 124 6.17 3.17 -21.07
N VAL A 125 5.71 2.18 -20.32
CA VAL A 125 6.30 0.85 -20.26
C VAL A 125 5.31 -0.20 -20.79
N PRO A 126 5.79 -1.31 -21.37
CA PRO A 126 4.91 -2.36 -21.88
C PRO A 126 4.02 -2.93 -20.78
N PHE A 127 2.72 -3.04 -21.07
CA PHE A 127 1.76 -3.65 -20.16
C PHE A 127 2.05 -5.15 -20.01
N PRO A 128 2.24 -5.68 -18.78
CA PRO A 128 2.45 -7.12 -18.59
C PRO A 128 1.19 -7.90 -19.00
N GLY A 129 1.32 -8.82 -19.95
CA GLY A 129 0.16 -9.55 -20.50
C GLY A 129 -0.65 -10.31 -19.44
N GLU A 130 0.01 -10.89 -18.44
CA GLU A 130 -0.69 -11.62 -17.36
C GLU A 130 -1.45 -10.69 -16.40
N LEU A 131 -1.08 -9.40 -16.33
CA LEU A 131 -1.83 -8.40 -15.56
C LEU A 131 -3.15 -8.03 -16.26
N ILE A 132 -3.18 -8.08 -17.59
CA ILE A 132 -4.42 -7.89 -18.37
C ILE A 132 -5.43 -8.98 -18.02
N ASP A 133 -5.00 -10.23 -17.98
CA ASP A 133 -5.86 -11.37 -17.65
C ASP A 133 -6.49 -11.22 -16.26
N LEU A 134 -5.74 -10.70 -15.29
CA LEU A 134 -6.21 -10.44 -13.93
C LEU A 134 -7.27 -9.32 -13.89
N ILE A 135 -7.10 -8.29 -14.70
CA ILE A 135 -8.04 -7.15 -14.79
C ILE A 135 -9.35 -7.59 -15.46
N THR A 136 -9.27 -8.43 -16.49
CA THR A 136 -10.43 -8.92 -17.26
C THR A 136 -11.28 -9.97 -16.52
N ASP A 137 -10.78 -10.59 -15.45
CA ASP A 137 -11.52 -11.62 -14.68
C ASP A 137 -12.75 -11.09 -13.91
N ASN A 138 -13.10 -9.80 -14.02
CA ASN A 138 -14.22 -9.12 -13.36
C ASN A 138 -14.23 -9.23 -11.81
N SER A 139 -13.27 -9.93 -11.22
CA SER A 139 -13.13 -10.15 -9.78
C SER A 139 -12.77 -8.87 -9.01
N LEU A 140 -12.24 -7.87 -9.73
CA LEU A 140 -11.86 -6.56 -9.20
C LEU A 140 -12.98 -5.51 -9.31
N LEU A 141 -14.09 -5.81 -9.99
CA LEU A 141 -15.14 -4.83 -10.26
C LEU A 141 -15.70 -4.18 -8.98
N ASN A 142 -15.83 -2.85 -9.03
CA ASN A 142 -16.38 -2.03 -7.94
C ASN A 142 -15.70 -2.28 -6.58
N SER A 143 -14.38 -2.45 -6.61
CA SER A 143 -13.57 -2.72 -5.42
C SER A 143 -12.27 -1.92 -5.45
N SER A 144 -11.60 -1.85 -4.30
CA SER A 144 -10.25 -1.31 -4.19
C SER A 144 -9.48 -2.17 -3.21
N GLY A 145 -8.17 -2.25 -3.39
CA GLY A 145 -7.35 -3.09 -2.54
C GLY A 145 -5.94 -3.22 -3.04
N PHE A 146 -5.31 -4.30 -2.61
CA PHE A 146 -3.92 -4.61 -2.92
C PHE A 146 -3.85 -5.90 -3.73
N LEU A 147 -2.97 -5.92 -4.73
CA LEU A 147 -2.67 -7.08 -5.55
C LEU A 147 -1.16 -7.31 -5.48
N PHE A 148 -0.80 -8.58 -5.34
CA PHE A 148 0.59 -8.99 -5.48
C PHE A 148 0.70 -9.74 -6.81
N PHE A 149 1.46 -9.18 -7.73
CA PHE A 149 1.65 -9.72 -9.08
C PHE A 149 3.15 -9.86 -9.32
N GLU A 150 3.62 -11.10 -9.51
CA GLU A 150 5.06 -11.44 -9.53
C GLU A 150 5.81 -10.88 -8.31
N ASP A 151 6.65 -9.86 -8.50
CA ASP A 151 7.39 -9.15 -7.44
C ASP A 151 6.86 -7.71 -7.24
N LEU A 152 5.73 -7.36 -7.85
CA LEU A 152 5.09 -6.05 -7.78
C LEU A 152 3.93 -6.07 -6.78
N PHE A 153 3.96 -5.11 -5.86
CA PHE A 153 2.83 -4.80 -4.99
C PHE A 153 2.06 -3.63 -5.59
N LEU A 154 0.83 -3.90 -6.05
CA LEU A 154 -0.03 -2.92 -6.68
C LEU A 154 -1.16 -2.54 -5.73
N MET A 155 -1.48 -1.25 -5.69
CA MET A 155 -2.70 -0.73 -5.12
C MET A 155 -3.65 -0.41 -6.27
N TYR A 156 -4.89 -0.87 -6.21
CA TYR A 156 -5.86 -0.67 -7.28
C TYR A 156 -7.18 -0.14 -6.75
N SER A 157 -7.91 0.54 -7.63
CA SER A 157 -9.32 0.84 -7.49
C SER A 157 -9.96 0.60 -8.84
N CYS A 158 -11.09 -0.09 -8.87
CA CYS A 158 -11.89 -0.31 -10.06
C CYS A 158 -13.34 0.10 -9.74
N ARG A 159 -13.92 0.94 -10.57
CA ARG A 159 -15.28 1.49 -10.40
C ARG A 159 -16.04 1.42 -11.71
N HIS A 160 -17.37 1.40 -11.60
CA HIS A 160 -18.20 1.53 -12.79
C HIS A 160 -18.13 2.95 -13.36
N VAL A 161 -18.10 3.03 -14.68
CA VAL A 161 -18.25 4.30 -15.39
C VAL A 161 -19.74 4.66 -15.40
N LEU A 162 -20.07 5.76 -14.72
CA LEU A 162 -21.41 6.32 -14.56
C LEU A 162 -21.38 7.79 -14.99
N ASN A 163 -22.56 8.43 -15.09
CA ASN A 163 -22.60 9.85 -15.38
C ASN A 163 -22.15 10.70 -14.18
N SER A 164 -22.05 12.02 -14.36
CA SER A 164 -21.63 12.97 -13.32
C SER A 164 -22.55 13.08 -12.11
N TYR A 165 -23.75 12.49 -12.19
CA TYR A 165 -24.68 12.36 -11.07
C TYR A 165 -24.53 11.02 -10.33
N ASP A 166 -23.60 10.15 -10.75
CA ASP A 166 -23.44 8.76 -10.28
C ASP A 166 -24.70 7.91 -10.55
N GLU A 167 -25.40 8.23 -11.66
CA GLU A 167 -26.65 7.61 -12.09
C GLU A 167 -26.52 6.93 -13.47
N GLY A 168 -27.49 6.08 -13.80
CA GLY A 168 -27.59 5.41 -15.10
C GLY A 168 -27.04 3.98 -15.11
N PRO A 169 -27.18 3.28 -16.26
CA PRO A 169 -26.54 1.98 -16.42
C PRO A 169 -25.02 2.14 -16.47
N SER A 170 -24.31 1.25 -15.80
CA SER A 170 -22.86 1.13 -15.99
C SER A 170 -22.55 0.91 -17.47
N ARG A 171 -21.65 1.73 -18.02
CA ARG A 171 -21.16 1.59 -19.40
C ARG A 171 -19.82 0.87 -19.49
N GLY A 172 -19.29 0.41 -18.36
CA GLY A 172 -18.04 -0.31 -18.24
C GLY A 172 -17.36 0.03 -16.93
N SER A 173 -16.04 -0.05 -16.89
CA SER A 173 -15.27 0.18 -15.67
C SER A 173 -13.95 0.91 -15.94
N HIS A 174 -13.47 1.62 -14.92
CA HIS A 174 -12.18 2.31 -14.88
C HIS A 174 -11.45 1.98 -13.57
#